data_AF-A0A7L4NP25-F1
#
_entry.id   AF-A0A7L4NP25-F1
#
_cell.length_a   1.000
_cell.length_b   1.000
_cell.length_c   1.000
_cell.angle_alpha   90.00
_cell.angle_beta   90.00
_cell.angle_gamma   90.00
#
_symmetry.space_group_name_H-M   'P 1'
#
loop_
_entity.id
_entity.type
_entity.pdbx_description
1 polymer ?
#
loop_
_entity_poly.entity_id
_entity_poly.type
_entity_poly.pdbx_seq_one_letter_code
_entity_poly.pdbx_strand_id
1 'polypeptide(L)'
;LQVNNNGVISFSHRVNQYTPEPFPLADGRAFVAPFWADVNNVLGGEVFYREVTDQALLEQITKDINLYFPEVSYTATWAFLATWDHVAYYGSKSRKVRAAAR
;
A
#
# COMPACT_ATOMS: atom_id res chain seq x y z
N LEU A 1 4.15 3.42 11.17
CA LEU A 1 3.10 3.08 10.19
C LEU A 1 2.48 1.72 10.53
N GLN A 2 1.19 1.51 10.26
CA GLN A 2 0.52 0.21 10.42
C GLN A 2 0.05 -0.26 9.04
N VAL A 3 0.41 -1.48 8.65
CA VAL A 3 -0.01 -2.08 7.38
C VAL A 3 -1.16 -3.03 7.64
N ASN A 4 -2.28 -2.77 6.99
CA ASN A 4 -3.48 -3.58 7.07
C ASN A 4 -3.59 -4.46 5.81
N ASN A 5 -4.04 -5.69 5.99
CA ASN A 5 -4.20 -6.67 4.91
C ASN A 5 -5.21 -6.25 3.83
N ASN A 6 -6.19 -5.42 4.17
CA ASN A 6 -7.22 -4.86 3.30
C ASN A 6 -6.71 -3.77 2.35
N GLY A 7 -5.39 -3.54 2.27
CA GLY A 7 -4.78 -2.57 1.34
C GLY A 7 -4.50 -1.19 1.93
N VAL A 8 -4.59 -1.03 3.25
CA VAL A 8 -4.49 0.29 3.91
C VAL A 8 -3.18 0.44 4.69
N ILE A 9 -2.55 1.61 4.59
CA ILE A 9 -1.42 2.03 5.43
C ILE A 9 -1.85 3.23 6.27
N SER A 10 -1.92 3.06 7.59
CA SER A 10 -2.30 4.12 8.52
C SER A 10 -1.12 4.64 9.34
N PHE A 11 -1.24 5.88 9.82
CA PHE A 11 -0.14 6.59 10.48
C PHE A 11 -0.01 6.25 11.98
N SER A 12 -1.14 6.08 12.68
CA SER A 12 -1.14 5.99 14.16
C SER A 12 -1.91 4.80 14.73
N HIS A 13 -3.02 4.38 14.11
CA HIS A 13 -3.92 3.37 14.66
C HIS A 13 -4.28 2.31 13.63
N ARG A 14 -4.55 1.08 14.08
CA ARG A 14 -5.07 0.01 13.22
C ARG A 14 -6.43 0.41 12.66
N VAL A 15 -6.61 0.19 11.36
CA VAL A 15 -7.92 0.28 10.69
C VAL A 15 -8.47 -1.14 10.62
N ASN A 16 -9.61 -1.41 11.27
CA ASN A 16 -10.23 -2.75 11.26
C ASN A 16 -11.34 -2.88 10.21
N GLN A 17 -11.58 -1.82 9.45
CA GLN A 17 -12.65 -1.74 8.46
C GLN A 17 -12.20 -2.37 7.14
N TYR A 18 -13.07 -3.22 6.60
CA TYR A 18 -12.86 -3.95 5.34
C TYR A 18 -13.77 -3.46 4.21
N THR A 19 -14.85 -2.72 4.52
CA THR A 19 -15.72 -2.08 3.53
C THR A 19 -15.23 -0.65 3.24
N PRO A 20 -14.91 -0.32 1.98
CA PRO A 20 -14.42 1.01 1.64
C PRO A 20 -15.48 2.11 1.81
N GLU A 21 -14.99 3.28 2.22
CA GLU A 21 -15.75 4.54 2.23
C GLU A 21 -15.08 5.56 1.31
N PRO A 22 -15.85 6.43 0.63
CA PRO A 22 -15.29 7.52 -0.16
C PRO A 22 -14.48 8.49 0.70
N PHE A 23 -13.36 8.98 0.18
CA PHE A 23 -12.60 10.06 0.81
C PHE A 23 -13.26 11.43 0.57
N PRO A 24 -13.18 12.39 1.51
CA PRO A 24 -12.61 12.25 2.85
C PRO A 24 -13.55 11.51 3.82
N LEU A 25 -12.96 10.80 4.79
CA LEU A 25 -13.72 10.04 5.80
C LEU A 25 -14.34 10.95 6.85
N ALA A 26 -15.60 10.69 7.20
CA ALA A 26 -16.37 11.51 8.14
C ALA A 26 -15.78 11.53 9.56
N ASP A 27 -15.06 10.48 9.94
CA ASP A 27 -14.42 10.34 11.25
C ASP A 27 -13.01 10.96 11.33
N GLY A 28 -12.55 11.59 10.24
CA GLY A 28 -11.27 12.31 10.21
C GLY A 28 -10.02 11.41 10.23
N ARG A 29 -10.16 10.09 10.12
CA ARG A 29 -8.98 9.20 10.03
C ARG A 29 -8.22 9.46 8.74
N ALA A 30 -6.89 9.54 8.86
CA ALA A 30 -5.98 9.67 7.73
C ALA A 30 -5.22 8.35 7.49
N PHE A 31 -5.26 7.86 6.27
CA PHE A 31 -4.46 6.75 5.79
C PHE A 31 -4.30 6.79 4.27
N VAL A 32 -3.32 6.05 3.76
CA VAL A 32 -3.12 5.85 2.33
C VAL A 32 -3.70 4.48 1.96
N ALA A 33 -4.50 4.44 0.89
CA ALA A 33 -5.12 3.20 0.40
C ALA A 33 -4.83 3.02 -1.09
N PRO A 34 -3.72 2.34 -1.46
CA PRO A 34 -3.49 1.93 -2.84
C PRO A 34 -4.64 1.07 -3.37
N PHE A 35 -5.28 0.30 -2.49
CA PHE A 35 -6.60 -0.29 -2.66
C PHE A 35 -7.28 -0.42 -1.28
N TRP A 36 -8.59 -0.65 -1.25
CA TRP A 36 -9.29 -0.97 0.00
C TRP A 36 -10.32 -2.07 -0.30
N ALA A 37 -10.15 -3.24 0.33
CA ALA A 37 -11.00 -4.39 0.06
C ALA A 37 -11.05 -5.37 1.23
N ASP A 38 -12.11 -6.16 1.31
CA ASP A 38 -12.19 -7.27 2.26
C ASP A 38 -11.25 -8.40 1.83
N VAL A 39 -10.07 -8.45 2.45
CA VAL A 39 -9.00 -9.41 2.15
C VAL A 39 -8.94 -10.47 3.24
N ASN A 40 -8.85 -11.73 2.83
CA ASN A 40 -8.68 -12.84 3.73
C ASN A 40 -7.38 -13.61 3.44
N ASN A 41 -6.32 -13.30 4.19
CA ASN A 41 -5.03 -13.97 4.05
C ASN A 41 -5.06 -15.46 4.42
N VAL A 42 -6.10 -15.95 5.11
CA VAL A 42 -6.28 -17.40 5.32
C VAL A 42 -6.48 -18.13 4.00
N LEU A 43 -7.09 -17.46 3.00
CA LEU A 43 -7.29 -18.00 1.66
C LEU A 43 -6.05 -17.87 0.77
N GLY A 44 -5.06 -17.07 1.18
CA GLY A 44 -3.75 -16.94 0.54
C GLY A 44 -3.22 -15.50 0.49
N GLY A 45 -1.93 -15.42 0.15
CA GLY A 45 -1.18 -14.18 -0.05
C GLY A 45 -0.45 -13.67 1.18
N GLU A 46 0.56 -12.84 0.93
CA GLU A 46 1.45 -12.30 1.95
C GLU A 46 1.52 -10.77 1.85
N VAL A 47 1.71 -10.14 3.00
CA VAL A 47 1.88 -8.68 3.07
C VAL A 47 3.30 -8.41 3.55
N PHE A 48 4.09 -7.78 2.70
CA PHE A 48 5.45 -7.38 3.00
C PHE A 48 5.50 -5.87 3.16
N TYR A 49 6.28 -5.39 4.12
CA TYR A 49 6.55 -3.97 4.23
C TYR A 49 7.90 -3.70 4.84
N ARG A 50 8.51 -2.59 4.44
CA ARG A 50 9.75 -2.09 5.01
C ARG A 50 9.85 -0.57 4.89
N GLU A 51 10.52 0.02 5.86
CA GLU A 51 11.07 1.36 5.72
C GLU A 51 12.35 1.28 4.88
N VAL A 52 12.52 2.25 3.99
CA VAL A 52 13.64 2.39 3.08
C VAL A 52 14.41 3.64 3.48
N THR A 53 15.66 3.42 3.87
CA THR A 53 16.66 4.46 4.14
C THR A 53 17.92 4.28 3.30
N ASP A 54 17.95 3.25 2.44
CA ASP A 54 19.04 2.98 1.51
C ASP A 54 19.17 4.13 0.50
N GLN A 55 20.36 4.73 0.42
CA GLN A 55 20.58 5.93 -0.37
C GLN A 55 20.38 5.69 -1.87
N ALA A 56 20.84 4.56 -2.40
CA ALA A 56 20.70 4.26 -3.82
C ALA A 56 19.23 4.15 -4.23
N LEU A 57 18.41 3.50 -3.42
CA LEU A 57 16.98 3.41 -3.67
C LEU A 57 16.26 4.76 -3.49
N LEU A 58 16.67 5.59 -2.53
CA LEU A 58 16.10 6.93 -2.34
C LEU A 58 16.46 7.89 -3.49
N GLU A 59 17.67 7.80 -4.04
CA GLU A 59 18.08 8.55 -5.23
C GLU A 59 17.24 8.14 -6.45
N GLN A 60 16.96 6.83 -6.62
CA GLN A 60 16.09 6.34 -7.68
C GLN A 60 14.65 6.87 -7.52
N ILE A 61 14.07 6.79 -6.31
CA ILE A 61 12.73 7.34 -6.02
C ILE A 61 12.69 8.85 -6.30
N THR A 62 13.72 9.58 -5.87
CA THR A 62 13.85 11.02 -6.11
C THR A 62 13.84 11.33 -7.60
N LYS A 63 14.63 10.60 -8.38
CA LYS A 63 14.70 10.76 -9.84
C LYS A 63 13.33 10.50 -10.48
N ASP A 64 12.66 9.43 -10.10
CA ASP A 64 11.37 9.05 -10.68
C ASP A 64 10.28 10.08 -10.36
N ILE A 65 10.18 10.57 -9.12
CA ILE A 65 9.21 11.61 -8.77
C ILE A 65 9.47 12.90 -9.54
N ASN A 66 10.72 13.37 -9.61
CA ASN A 66 11.04 14.60 -10.36
C ASN A 66 10.81 14.42 -11.88
N LEU A 67 10.96 13.20 -12.41
CA LEU A 67 10.68 12.89 -13.82
C LEU A 67 9.18 12.97 -14.13
N TYR A 68 8.33 12.38 -13.29
CA TYR A 68 6.89 12.30 -13.53
C TYR A 68 6.11 13.51 -12.99
N PHE A 69 6.68 14.28 -12.07
CA PHE A 69 6.08 15.47 -11.45
C PHE A 69 7.06 16.66 -11.52
N PRO A 70 7.39 17.17 -12.73
CA PRO A 70 8.45 18.17 -12.92
C PRO A 70 8.15 19.53 -12.27
N GLU A 71 6.89 19.81 -11.94
CA GLU A 71 6.46 21.03 -11.23
C GLU A 71 6.87 21.04 -9.75
N VAL A 72 7.33 19.91 -9.20
CA VAL A 72 7.70 19.78 -7.79
C VAL A 72 9.20 19.50 -7.70
N SER A 73 9.92 20.32 -6.93
CA SER A 73 11.29 19.98 -6.51
C SER A 73 11.23 19.03 -5.33
N TYR A 74 11.51 17.76 -5.55
CA TYR A 74 11.39 16.70 -4.56
C TYR A 74 12.73 16.02 -4.28
N THR A 75 12.98 15.67 -3.01
CA THR A 75 14.11 14.83 -2.58
C THR A 75 13.61 13.85 -1.52
N ALA A 76 13.72 12.55 -1.77
CA ALA A 76 13.31 11.53 -0.82
C ALA A 76 14.33 11.41 0.33
N THR A 77 13.87 11.55 1.57
CA THR A 77 14.69 11.34 2.78
C THR A 77 14.47 9.96 3.41
N TRP A 78 13.33 9.34 3.14
CA TRP A 78 12.97 7.98 3.49
C TRP A 78 11.79 7.57 2.60
N ALA A 79 11.51 6.27 2.51
CA ALA A 79 10.30 5.77 1.87
C ALA A 79 9.71 4.59 2.64
N PHE A 80 8.43 4.31 2.41
CA PHE A 80 7.78 3.10 2.93
C PHE A 80 7.28 2.26 1.76
N LEU A 81 7.78 1.04 1.64
CA LEU A 81 7.32 0.11 0.63
C LEU A 81 6.41 -0.91 1.29
N ALA A 82 5.17 -1.01 0.82
CA ALA A 82 4.23 -2.05 1.21
C ALA A 82 3.75 -2.80 -0.03
N THR A 83 3.76 -4.12 0.04
CA THR A 83 3.36 -5.03 -1.03
C THR A 83 2.34 -6.01 -0.50
N TRP A 84 1.17 -6.06 -1.15
CA TRP A 84 0.17 -7.09 -0.95
C TRP A 84 0.28 -8.10 -2.09
N ASP A 85 1.02 -9.18 -1.87
CA ASP A 85 1.31 -10.17 -2.89
C ASP A 85 0.28 -11.31 -2.84
N HIS A 86 -0.43 -11.52 -3.95
CA HIS A 86 -1.42 -12.59 -4.12
C HIS A 86 -2.49 -12.67 -3.02
N VAL A 87 -2.81 -11.56 -2.35
CA VAL A 87 -3.83 -11.55 -1.30
C VAL A 87 -5.22 -11.85 -1.89
N ALA A 88 -5.95 -12.75 -1.25
CA ALA A 88 -7.26 -13.20 -1.72
C ALA A 88 -8.40 -12.35 -1.15
N TYR A 89 -9.36 -12.00 -2.00
CA TYR A 89 -10.61 -11.38 -1.54
C TYR A 89 -11.42 -12.36 -0.68
N TYR A 90 -12.07 -11.84 0.36
CA TYR A 90 -13.01 -12.59 1.16
C TYR A 90 -14.15 -13.15 0.30
N GLY A 91 -14.50 -14.43 0.50
CA GLY A 91 -15.49 -15.14 -0.32
C GLY A 91 -15.00 -15.61 -1.69
N SER A 92 -13.74 -15.36 -2.06
CA SER A 92 -13.20 -15.89 -3.32
C SER A 92 -13.03 -17.41 -3.26
N LYS A 93 -13.62 -18.12 -4.23
CA LYS A 93 -13.55 -19.59 -4.35
C LYS A 93 -12.42 -20.07 -5.30
N SER A 94 -11.65 -19.15 -5.86
CA SER A 94 -10.62 -19.48 -6.87
C SER A 94 -9.21 -19.23 -6.31
N ARG A 95 -8.33 -20.23 -6.42
CA ARG A 95 -6.90 -20.07 -6.20
C ARG A 95 -6.34 -19.15 -7.29
N LYS A 96 -5.89 -17.95 -6.92
CA LYS A 96 -5.34 -16.98 -7.89
C LYS A 96 -3.93 -17.41 -8.30
N VAL A 97 -3.73 -17.65 -9.59
CA VAL A 97 -2.42 -17.93 -10.18
C VAL A 97 -1.95 -16.65 -10.87
N ARG A 98 -0.68 -16.29 -10.62
CA ARG A 98 0.09 -15.09 -11.04
C ARG A 98 -0.53 -14.23 -12.15
N ALA A 99 -0.75 -12.96 -11.85
CA ALA A 99 -0.66 -11.92 -12.87
C ALA A 99 0.81 -11.49 -12.93
N ALA A 100 1.54 -11.97 -13.94
CA ALA A 100 2.83 -11.39 -14.27
C ALA A 100 2.58 -9.95 -14.72
N ALA A 101 3.07 -8.98 -13.93
CA ALA A 101 3.23 -7.62 -14.42
C ALA A 101 4.20 -7.69 -15.60
N ARG A 102 3.73 -7.26 -16.78
CA ARG A 102 4.57 -7.01 -17.94
C ARG A 102 5.25 -5.66 -17.78
#